data_AF-A0A367LXC2-F1
#
_entry.id   AF-A0A367LXC2-F1
#
_cell.length_a   1.000
_cell.length_b   1.000
_cell.length_c   1.000
_cell.angle_alpha   90.00
_cell.angle_beta   90.00
_cell.angle_gamma   90.00
#
_symmetry.space_group_name_H-M   'P 1'
#
loop_
_entity.id
_entity.type
_entity.pdbx_description
1 polymer ?
#
loop_
_entity_poly.entity_id
_entity_poly.type
_entity_poly.pdbx_seq_one_letter_code
_entity_poly.pdbx_strand_id
1 'polypeptide(L)'
;GIQRLHPTLENVKLYCTPVANLFRHDALPIRLDGKQDEYLLMPAEYSLEDCGVFSVEGVTGWRPGGLGYQAYVPFESFEHDPSFDVPEARPHYSVRQRTSLLHDGLAPYLSFGIRPPEQIETLSVELTCPNQNLPQRLRL
;
A
#
# COMPACT_ATOMS: atom_id res chain seq x y z
N GLY A 1 4.61 -49.87 -17.30
CA GLY A 1 4.60 -49.54 -18.75
C GLY A 1 4.68 -48.04 -18.88
N ILE A 2 5.57 -47.52 -19.72
CA ILE A 2 5.73 -46.08 -19.94
C ILE A 2 4.56 -45.60 -20.79
N GLN A 3 3.64 -44.80 -20.21
CA GLN A 3 2.58 -44.15 -20.97
C GLN A 3 3.23 -43.11 -21.89
N ARG A 4 3.12 -43.31 -23.21
CA ARG A 4 3.50 -42.30 -24.19
C ARG A 4 2.37 -41.28 -24.29
N LEU A 5 2.50 -40.18 -23.55
CA LEU A 5 1.64 -39.01 -23.73
C LEU A 5 2.07 -38.29 -25.02
N HIS A 6 1.15 -38.18 -25.97
CA HIS A 6 1.34 -37.40 -27.20
C HIS A 6 0.75 -35.99 -26.98
N PRO A 7 1.57 -34.93 -26.96
CA PRO A 7 1.07 -33.57 -26.83
C PRO A 7 0.14 -33.21 -28.00
N THR A 8 -0.91 -32.46 -27.69
CA THR A 8 -1.85 -31.86 -28.63
C THR A 8 -1.60 -30.36 -28.73
N LEU A 9 -2.28 -29.69 -29.68
CA LEU A 9 -2.25 -28.23 -29.81
C LEU A 9 -2.88 -27.49 -28.61
N GLU A 10 -3.52 -28.21 -27.68
CA GLU A 10 -4.02 -27.64 -26.43
C GLU A 10 -2.95 -27.59 -25.34
N ASN A 11 -1.90 -28.43 -25.44
CA ASN A 11 -0.86 -28.52 -24.43
C ASN A 11 0.18 -27.40 -24.53
N VAL A 12 0.32 -26.75 -25.70
CA VAL A 12 1.28 -25.68 -25.92
C VAL A 12 0.59 -24.51 -26.59
N LYS A 13 0.51 -23.38 -25.88
CA LYS A 13 0.02 -22.12 -26.40
C LYS A 13 1.17 -21.11 -26.41
N LEU A 14 1.32 -20.41 -27.52
CA LEU A 14 2.26 -19.30 -27.67
C LEU A 14 1.55 -17.99 -27.34
N TYR A 15 2.32 -16.94 -27.04
CA TYR A 15 1.80 -15.60 -26.73
C TYR A 15 0.92 -15.54 -25.47
N CYS A 16 1.18 -16.41 -24.49
CA CYS A 16 0.57 -16.35 -23.17
C CYS A 16 1.49 -15.59 -22.21
N THR A 17 0.94 -14.63 -21.46
CA THR A 17 1.64 -13.92 -20.39
C THR A 17 0.79 -14.00 -19.13
N PRO A 18 1.36 -14.41 -17.98
CA PRO A 18 0.62 -14.42 -16.73
C PRO A 18 0.21 -12.99 -16.35
N VAL A 19 -1.01 -12.83 -15.84
CA VAL A 19 -1.53 -11.53 -15.38
C VAL A 19 -1.78 -11.57 -13.88
N ALA A 20 -1.51 -10.45 -13.20
CA ALA A 20 -1.80 -10.26 -11.78
C ALA A 20 -3.04 -9.35 -11.62
N ASN A 21 -3.89 -9.66 -10.65
CA ASN A 21 -5.07 -8.86 -10.32
C ASN A 21 -4.70 -7.73 -9.34
N LEU A 22 -4.14 -6.65 -9.89
CA LEU A 22 -3.75 -5.45 -9.14
C LEU A 22 -4.39 -4.22 -9.79
N PHE A 23 -4.90 -3.31 -8.97
CA PHE A 23 -5.52 -2.07 -9.40
C PHE A 23 -5.13 -0.90 -8.48
N ARG A 24 -5.19 0.33 -9.01
CA ARG A 24 -4.94 1.54 -8.22
C ARG A 24 -6.17 1.91 -7.41
N HIS A 25 -5.97 2.35 -6.17
CA HIS A 25 -7.04 2.80 -5.30
C HIS A 25 -6.52 3.75 -4.22
N ASP A 26 -7.41 4.53 -3.61
CA ASP A 26 -7.05 5.43 -2.50
C ASP A 26 -7.34 4.77 -1.14
N ALA A 27 -6.56 5.15 -0.14
CA ALA A 27 -6.85 4.83 1.25
C ALA A 27 -7.90 5.79 1.84
N LEU A 28 -8.52 5.37 2.96
CA LEU A 28 -9.21 6.31 3.84
C LEU A 28 -8.20 7.37 4.36
N PRO A 29 -8.57 8.66 4.37
CA PRO A 29 -7.65 9.72 4.74
C PRO A 29 -7.21 9.58 6.20
N ILE A 30 -5.91 9.71 6.44
CA ILE A 30 -5.34 9.58 7.78
C ILE A 30 -5.20 10.97 8.39
N ARG A 31 -5.85 11.19 9.53
CA ARG A 31 -5.62 12.39 10.34
C ARG A 31 -4.38 12.20 11.18
N LEU A 32 -3.34 12.93 10.83
CA LEU A 32 -2.02 12.82 11.39
C LEU A 32 -1.82 13.89 12.47
N ASP A 33 -2.02 13.53 13.74
CA ASP A 33 -1.99 14.46 14.87
C ASP A 33 -0.98 14.09 15.97
N GLY A 34 -0.15 13.08 15.72
CA GLY A 34 0.93 12.66 16.63
C GLY A 34 0.45 11.94 17.89
N LYS A 35 -0.84 11.61 18.00
CA LYS A 35 -1.37 10.85 19.15
C LYS A 35 -1.19 9.33 19.03
N GLN A 36 -0.83 8.86 17.84
CA GLN A 36 -0.61 7.45 17.51
C GLN A 36 0.74 7.29 16.84
N ASP A 37 1.44 6.21 17.20
CA ASP A 37 2.72 5.83 16.59
C ASP A 37 2.53 5.20 15.20
N GLU A 38 1.43 4.47 15.03
CA GLU A 38 1.09 3.72 13.83
C GLU A 38 -0.39 3.94 13.46
N TYR A 39 -0.65 4.05 12.16
CA TYR A 39 -1.98 4.31 11.59
C TYR A 39 -2.36 3.14 10.68
N LEU A 40 -3.47 2.47 10.98
CA LEU A 40 -3.99 1.40 10.13
C LEU A 40 -4.37 1.98 8.76
N LEU A 41 -3.87 1.34 7.71
CA LEU A 41 -4.10 1.76 6.35
C LEU A 41 -5.21 0.89 5.73
N MET A 42 -6.31 1.54 5.34
CA MET A 42 -7.51 0.87 4.84
C MET A 42 -7.86 1.41 3.46
N PRO A 43 -8.08 0.55 2.45
CA PRO A 43 -8.65 0.97 1.17
C PRO A 43 -9.99 1.69 1.38
N ALA A 44 -10.24 2.77 0.64
CA ALA A 44 -11.51 3.48 0.70
C ALA A 44 -12.65 2.60 0.16
N GLU A 45 -13.87 2.78 0.66
CA GLU A 45 -15.13 2.19 0.14
C GLU A 45 -15.26 0.65 0.18
N TYR A 46 -14.17 -0.11 0.20
CA TYR A 46 -14.17 -1.56 0.23
C TYR A 46 -13.98 -2.13 1.64
N SER A 47 -14.52 -3.33 1.87
CA SER A 47 -14.22 -4.09 3.07
C SER A 47 -12.77 -4.61 3.04
N LEU A 48 -12.15 -4.77 4.21
CA LEU A 48 -10.80 -5.34 4.32
C LEU A 48 -10.73 -6.81 3.88
N GLU A 49 -11.87 -7.50 3.75
CA GLU A 49 -11.96 -8.87 3.24
C GLU A 49 -12.00 -8.95 1.70
N ASP A 50 -12.46 -7.87 1.07
CA ASP A 50 -12.65 -7.82 -0.37
C ASP A 50 -11.49 -7.11 -1.08
N CYS A 51 -10.86 -6.14 -0.41
CA CYS A 51 -9.75 -5.35 -0.94
C CYS A 51 -8.55 -5.36 0.00
N GLY A 52 -7.41 -5.85 -0.48
CA GLY A 52 -6.15 -5.81 0.25
C GLY A 52 -5.32 -4.59 -0.11
N VAL A 53 -4.19 -4.42 0.58
CA VAL A 53 -3.16 -3.44 0.21
C VAL A 53 -1.93 -4.23 -0.21
N PHE A 54 -1.50 -4.03 -1.45
CA PHE A 54 -0.29 -4.64 -1.98
C PHE A 54 0.91 -3.71 -1.78
N SER A 55 0.79 -2.43 -2.17
CA SER A 55 1.83 -1.42 -2.00
C SER A 55 1.24 -0.03 -1.78
N VAL A 56 2.04 0.83 -1.15
CA VAL A 56 1.80 2.27 -1.06
C VAL A 56 2.57 2.95 -2.19
N GLU A 57 1.85 3.61 -3.08
CA GLU A 57 2.43 4.30 -4.25
C GLU A 57 2.87 5.72 -3.93
N GLY A 58 2.16 6.39 -3.01
CA GLY A 58 2.47 7.75 -2.62
C GLY A 58 1.72 8.19 -1.37
N VAL A 59 2.34 9.09 -0.60
CA VAL A 59 1.74 9.70 0.59
C VAL A 59 1.91 11.21 0.48
N THR A 60 0.79 11.94 0.51
CA THR A 60 0.77 13.40 0.45
C THR A 60 0.01 13.96 1.65
N GLY A 61 0.68 14.77 2.46
CA GLY A 61 0.06 15.51 3.54
C GLY A 61 -0.55 16.82 3.05
N TRP A 62 -1.75 17.13 3.53
CA TRP A 62 -2.42 18.41 3.37
C TRP A 62 -2.51 19.12 4.72
N ARG A 63 -2.05 20.36 4.76
CA ARG A 63 -2.11 21.21 5.94
C ARG A 63 -3.21 22.27 5.81
N PRO A 64 -4.09 22.41 6.83
CA PRO A 64 -5.09 23.47 6.84
C PRO A 64 -4.44 24.86 6.94
N GLY A 65 -5.17 25.90 6.55
CA GLY A 65 -4.70 27.29 6.66
C GLY A 65 -3.82 27.79 5.50
N GLY A 66 -3.86 27.13 4.34
CA GLY A 66 -3.11 27.56 3.15
C GLY A 66 -1.64 27.18 3.15
N LEU A 67 -1.22 26.32 4.09
CA LEU A 67 0.16 25.83 4.20
C LEU A 67 0.53 24.79 3.12
N GLY A 68 -0.43 24.40 2.27
CA GLY A 68 -0.20 23.62 1.06
C GLY A 68 -0.08 22.12 1.29
N TYR A 69 0.55 21.47 0.32
CA TYR A 69 0.78 20.03 0.30
C TYR A 69 2.24 19.71 0.56
N GLN A 70 2.49 18.59 1.21
CA GLN A 70 3.83 18.06 1.43
C GLN A 70 3.88 16.59 1.05
N ALA A 71 4.78 16.23 0.14
CA ALA A 71 5.04 14.83 -0.21
C ALA A 71 5.89 14.17 0.88
N TYR A 72 5.56 12.92 1.20
CA TYR A 72 6.36 12.07 2.07
C TYR A 72 7.10 11.01 1.26
N VAL A 73 8.26 10.60 1.76
CA VAL A 73 9.07 9.54 1.16
C VAL A 73 9.04 8.25 1.97
N PRO A 74 9.25 7.07 1.37
CA PRO A 74 9.54 5.86 2.13
C PRO A 74 10.81 6.05 2.96
N PHE A 75 10.85 5.52 4.17
CA PHE A 75 12.05 5.51 5.01
C PHE A 75 13.23 4.85 4.28
N GLU A 76 12.96 3.76 3.57
CA GLU A 76 13.94 2.98 2.81
C GLU A 76 14.52 3.73 1.60
N SER A 77 13.99 4.91 1.24
CA SER A 77 14.57 5.78 0.20
C SER A 77 15.80 6.55 0.67
N PHE A 78 15.99 6.69 1.99
CA PHE A 78 17.02 7.53 2.63
C PHE A 78 16.93 9.03 2.34
N GLU A 79 15.91 9.50 1.62
CA GLU A 79 15.76 10.93 1.26
C GLU A 79 15.34 11.83 2.43
N HIS A 80 15.24 11.26 3.63
CA HIS A 80 14.95 11.94 4.88
C HIS A 80 16.20 12.20 5.72
N ASP A 81 17.36 11.70 5.28
CA ASP A 81 18.64 11.87 5.95
C ASP A 81 19.53 12.82 5.12
N PRO A 82 19.88 14.01 5.64
CA PRO A 82 20.67 15.00 4.90
C PRO A 82 22.13 14.59 4.71
N SER A 83 22.58 13.48 5.31
CA SER A 83 23.91 12.91 5.03
C SER A 83 23.98 12.18 3.68
N PHE A 84 22.85 11.95 3.02
CA PHE A 84 22.76 11.46 1.65
C PHE A 84 22.70 12.62 0.65
N ASP A 85 22.91 12.35 -0.64
CA ASP A 85 22.92 13.34 -1.73
C ASP A 85 21.50 13.89 -2.05
N VAL A 86 20.81 14.45 -1.05
CA VAL A 86 19.52 15.12 -1.18
C VAL A 86 19.64 16.59 -0.78
N PRO A 87 19.00 17.53 -1.51
CA PRO A 87 19.10 18.95 -1.19
C PRO A 87 18.56 19.33 0.19
N GLU A 88 17.44 18.71 0.59
CA GLU A 88 16.78 18.93 1.87
C GLU A 88 16.15 17.62 2.36
N ALA A 89 16.23 17.36 3.67
CA ALA A 89 15.59 16.21 4.29
C ALA A 89 14.06 16.29 4.14
N ARG A 90 13.45 15.24 3.59
CA ARG A 90 12.00 15.15 3.38
C ARG A 90 11.32 14.38 4.52
N PRO A 91 10.06 14.70 4.86
CA PRO A 91 9.33 13.88 5.82
C PRO A 91 9.13 12.47 5.25
N HIS A 92 9.11 11.47 6.11
CA HIS A 92 9.08 10.08 5.68
C HIS A 92 8.05 9.24 6.43
N TYR A 93 7.73 8.10 5.84
CA TYR A 93 6.90 7.05 6.41
C TYR A 93 7.59 5.69 6.30
N SER A 94 7.23 4.75 7.16
CA SER A 94 7.54 3.34 6.96
C SER A 94 6.27 2.50 6.99
N VAL A 95 6.25 1.45 6.18
CA VAL A 95 5.12 0.51 6.08
C VAL A 95 5.44 -0.73 6.90
N ARG A 96 4.50 -1.14 7.76
CA ARG A 96 4.61 -2.38 8.54
C ARG A 96 3.38 -3.24 8.36
N GLN A 97 3.55 -4.55 8.31
CA GLN A 97 2.44 -5.49 8.28
C GLN A 97 2.38 -6.25 9.60
N ARG A 98 1.17 -6.41 10.13
CA ARG A 98 0.90 -7.18 11.35
C ARG A 98 -0.27 -8.12 11.10
N THR A 99 -0.42 -9.16 11.90
CA THR A 99 -1.66 -9.96 11.88
C THR A 99 -2.85 -9.05 12.15
N SER A 100 -3.86 -9.11 11.27
CA SER A 100 -5.06 -8.31 11.40
C SER A 100 -5.89 -8.79 12.59
N LEU A 101 -6.50 -7.84 13.31
CA LEU A 101 -7.49 -8.13 14.36
C LEU A 101 -8.92 -8.09 13.81
N LEU A 102 -9.11 -7.61 12.58
CA LEU A 102 -10.42 -7.34 11.98
C LEU A 102 -10.85 -8.40 10.97
N HIS A 103 -9.90 -9.12 10.37
CA HIS A 103 -10.14 -10.19 9.40
C HIS A 103 -8.99 -11.20 9.44
N ASP A 104 -9.14 -12.31 8.73
CA ASP A 104 -8.03 -13.25 8.54
C ASP A 104 -6.99 -12.67 7.56
N GLY A 105 -5.73 -12.64 7.94
CA GLY A 105 -4.62 -12.12 7.13
C GLY A 105 -3.81 -10.99 7.79
N LEU A 106 -3.16 -10.18 6.96
CA LEU A 106 -2.28 -9.10 7.39
C LEU A 106 -2.95 -7.73 7.23
N ALA A 107 -2.71 -6.86 8.22
CA ALA A 107 -3.11 -5.47 8.22
C ALA A 107 -1.86 -4.56 8.04
N PRO A 108 -1.86 -3.64 7.07
CA PRO A 108 -0.79 -2.68 6.86
C PRO A 108 -0.96 -1.46 7.76
N TYR A 109 0.16 -0.96 8.28
CA TYR A 109 0.23 0.23 9.11
C TYR A 109 1.29 1.18 8.56
N LEU A 110 0.99 2.47 8.61
CA LEU A 110 1.98 3.53 8.41
C LEU A 110 2.48 4.04 9.75
N SER A 111 3.80 4.18 9.87
CA SER A 111 4.42 5.00 10.91
C SER A 111 5.19 6.14 10.27
N PHE A 112 5.42 7.19 11.03
CA PHE A 112 6.07 8.40 10.53
C PHE A 112 7.20 8.82 11.46
N GLY A 113 8.19 9.52 10.90
CA GLY A 113 9.29 10.08 11.69
C GLY A 113 8.84 11.06 12.77
N ILE A 114 9.77 11.46 13.65
CA ILE A 114 9.51 12.43 14.71
C ILE A 114 9.08 13.78 14.12
N ARG A 115 7.99 14.35 14.63
CA ARG A 115 7.44 15.64 14.18
C ARG A 115 7.04 16.52 15.37
N PRO A 116 6.98 17.85 15.19
CA PRO A 116 6.36 18.73 16.15
C PRO A 116 4.88 18.36 16.36
N PRO A 117 4.40 18.25 17.62
CA PRO A 117 3.04 17.79 17.93
C PRO A 117 1.93 18.77 17.47
N GLU A 118 2.32 19.96 17.01
CA GLU A 118 1.42 21.09 16.74
C GLU A 118 0.96 21.13 15.28
N GLN A 119 1.56 20.30 14.42
CA GLN A 119 1.24 20.23 12.99
C GLN A 119 0.28 19.06 12.73
N ILE A 120 -1.01 19.38 12.64
CA ILE A 120 -2.04 18.43 12.24
C ILE A 120 -2.15 18.44 10.71
N GLU A 121 -2.05 17.26 10.10
CA GLU A 121 -2.18 17.09 8.65
C GLU A 121 -3.27 16.06 8.33
N THR A 122 -3.85 16.15 7.14
CA THR A 122 -4.64 15.07 6.55
C THR A 122 -3.83 14.43 5.45
N LEU A 123 -3.55 13.14 5.57
CA LEU A 123 -2.78 12.41 4.58
C LEU A 123 -3.72 11.77 3.55
N SER A 124 -3.43 12.04 2.28
CA SER A 124 -3.91 11.27 1.14
C SER A 124 -2.89 10.19 0.83
N VAL A 125 -3.35 8.96 0.65
CA VAL A 125 -2.47 7.80 0.41
C VAL A 125 -2.97 7.03 -0.80
N GLU A 126 -2.11 6.94 -1.81
CA GLU A 126 -2.36 6.19 -3.04
C GLU A 126 -1.83 4.76 -2.89
N LEU A 127 -2.62 3.78 -3.32
CA LEU A 127 -2.36 2.36 -3.13
C LEU A 127 -2.44 1.59 -4.44
N THR A 128 -1.72 0.48 -4.47
CA THR A 128 -2.03 -0.65 -5.35
C THR A 128 -2.67 -1.74 -4.51
N CYS A 129 -3.79 -2.27 -4.97
CA CYS A 129 -4.64 -3.20 -4.24
C CYS A 129 -4.94 -4.46 -5.07
N PRO A 130 -4.98 -5.65 -4.45
CA PRO A 130 -5.59 -6.84 -5.03
C PRO A 130 -7.03 -7.04 -4.53
N ASN A 131 -7.81 -7.77 -5.33
CA ASN A 131 -9.06 -8.35 -4.86
C ASN A 131 -8.72 -9.52 -3.93
N GLN A 132 -8.88 -9.34 -2.63
CA GLN A 132 -8.33 -10.22 -1.59
C GLN A 132 -8.99 -11.61 -1.59
N ASN A 133 -10.05 -11.82 -0.80
CA ASN A 133 -10.75 -13.12 -0.75
C ASN A 133 -11.83 -13.25 -1.82
N LEU A 134 -12.15 -12.16 -2.54
CA LEU A 134 -13.14 -12.17 -3.64
C LEU A 134 -12.90 -13.28 -4.69
N PRO A 135 -11.68 -13.54 -5.17
CA PRO A 135 -11.45 -14.58 -6.18
C PRO A 135 -11.82 -16.00 -5.71
N GLN A 136 -11.82 -16.27 -4.39
CA GLN A 136 -12.22 -17.57 -3.85
C GLN A 136 -13.72 -17.86 -4.07
N ARG A 137 -14.51 -16.83 -4.39
CA ARG A 137 -15.95 -16.94 -4.67
C ARG A 137 -16.24 -17.19 -6.17
N LEU A 138 -15.22 -17.17 -7.03
CA LEU A 138 -15.39 -17.46 -8.46
C LEU A 138 -15.71 -18.94 -8.66
N ARG A 139 -16.67 -19.22 -9.55
CA ARG A 139 -16.96 -20.60 -9.98
C ARG A 139 -15.93 -21.01 -11.03
N LEU A 140 -15.34 -22.19 -10.83
CA LEU A 140 -14.48 -22.86 -11.81
C LEU A 140 -15.30 -23.35 -13.02
#